data_AF-A0A8T5U6U2-F1
#
_entry.id   AF-A0A8T5U6U2-F1
#
_cell.length_a   1.000
_cell.length_b   1.000
_cell.length_c   1.000
_cell.angle_alpha   90.00
_cell.angle_beta   90.00
_cell.angle_gamma   90.00
#
_symmetry.space_group_name_H-M   'P 1'
#
loop_
_entity.id
_entity.type
_entity.pdbx_description
1 polymer ?
#
loop_
_entity_poly.entity_id
_entity_poly.type
_entity_poly.pdbx_seq_one_letter_code
_entity_poly.pdbx_strand_id
1 'polypeptide(L)' 'MKLKLRFSGRGGQGIKFLGSILVRVATAANYYATLTVNYTPSVRGGPIFCDVILSSAPISYPF' A
#
# COMPACT_ATOMS: atom_id res chain seq x y z
N MET A 1 9.80 -5.12 -14.25
CA MET A 1 8.52 -4.38 -14.22
C MET A 1 8.37 -3.66 -12.89
N LYS A 2 7.95 -2.39 -12.89
CA LYS A 2 7.67 -1.60 -11.68
C LYS A 2 6.26 -1.02 -11.79
N LEU A 3 5.39 -1.38 -10.85
CA LEU A 3 4.00 -0.91 -10.78
C LEU A 3 3.82 -0.10 -9.49
N LYS A 4 3.19 1.07 -9.59
CA LYS A 4 2.82 1.91 -8.44
C LYS A 4 1.31 2.07 -8.41
N LEU A 5 0.70 1.77 -7.28
CA LEU A 5 -0.74 1.84 -7.06
C LEU A 5 -0.99 2.76 -5.86
N ARG A 6 -1.99 3.62 -5.96
CA ARG A 6 -2.50 4.42 -4.83
C ARG A 6 -3.96 4.09 -4.59
N PHE A 7 -4.27 3.63 -3.39
CA PHE A 7 -5.63 3.49 -2.90
C PHE A 7 -5.95 4.69 -2.01
N SER A 8 -7.07 5.35 -2.25
CA SER A 8 -7.52 6.51 -1.48
C SER A 8 -8.93 6.30 -0.94
N GLY A 9 -9.23 6.98 0.17
CA GLY A 9 -10.59 7.03 0.71
C GLY A 9 -10.59 7.48 2.17
N ARG A 10 -11.49 6.92 2.99
CA ARG A 10 -11.70 7.36 4.38
C ARG A 10 -11.27 6.29 5.39
N GLY A 11 -10.72 6.75 6.51
CA GLY A 11 -10.34 5.89 7.64
C GLY A 11 -11.53 5.08 8.16
N GLY A 12 -11.28 3.79 8.43
CA GLY A 12 -12.29 2.82 8.89
C GLY A 12 -12.90 1.96 7.78
N GLN A 13 -12.57 2.18 6.51
CA GLN A 13 -13.14 1.44 5.36
C GLN A 13 -12.27 0.28 4.86
N GLY A 14 -11.21 -0.10 5.59
CA GLY A 14 -10.35 -1.23 5.22
C GLY A 14 -9.29 -0.94 4.15
N ILE A 15 -9.03 0.33 3.79
CA ILE A 15 -8.06 0.70 2.74
C ILE A 15 -6.64 0.21 3.05
N LYS A 16 -6.18 0.38 4.30
CA LYS A 16 -4.88 -0.18 4.76
C LYS A 16 -4.84 -1.70 4.66
N PHE A 17 -5.96 -2.35 4.97
CA PHE A 17 -6.07 -3.81 4.91
C PHE A 17 -5.92 -4.32 3.47
N LEU A 18 -6.60 -3.67 2.51
CA LEU A 18 -6.48 -3.98 1.09
C LEU A 18 -5.02 -3.90 0.62
N GLY A 19 -4.32 -2.81 0.92
CA GLY A 19 -2.91 -2.66 0.55
C GLY A 19 -2.03 -3.75 1.17
N SER A 20 -2.28 -4.11 2.44
CA SER A 20 -1.52 -5.13 3.15
C SER A 20 -1.69 -6.54 2.58
N ILE A 21 -2.90 -6.88 2.12
CA ILE A 21 -3.17 -8.14 1.40
C ILE A 21 -2.42 -8.15 0.08
N LEU A 22 -2.48 -7.05 -0.67
CA LEU A 22 -1.87 -6.97 -1.99
C LEU A 22 -0.35 -7.16 -1.92
N VAL A 23 0.31 -6.54 -0.93
CA VAL A 23 1.74 -6.79 -0.66
C VAL A 23 2.00 -8.24 -0.28
N ARG A 24 1.20 -8.84 0.61
CA ARG A 24 1.36 -10.26 1.00
C ARG A 24 1.26 -11.20 -0.19
N VAL A 25 0.28 -11.01 -1.06
CA VAL A 25 0.08 -11.83 -2.26
C VAL A 25 1.23 -11.62 -3.25
N ALA A 26 1.66 -10.38 -3.46
CA ALA A 26 2.78 -10.08 -4.36
C ALA A 26 4.10 -10.70 -3.87
N THR A 27 4.38 -10.62 -2.56
CA THR A 27 5.56 -11.26 -1.96
C THR A 27 5.48 -12.78 -2.09
N ALA A 28 4.30 -13.39 -1.87
CA ALA A 28 4.10 -14.82 -2.08
C ALA A 28 4.30 -15.24 -3.56
N ALA A 29 4.05 -14.33 -4.50
CA ALA A 29 4.32 -14.51 -5.92
C ALA A 29 5.77 -14.15 -6.34
N ASN A 30 6.71 -14.04 -5.41
CA ASN A 30 8.12 -13.70 -5.63
C ASN A 30 8.38 -12.29 -6.22
N TYR A 31 7.46 -11.34 -5.98
CA TYR A 31 7.71 -9.93 -6.27
C TYR A 31 8.28 -9.21 -5.03
N TYR A 32 9.06 -8.18 -5.28
CA TYR A 32 9.40 -7.18 -4.28
C TYR A 32 8.22 -6.22 -4.13
N ALA A 33 7.75 -6.03 -2.90
CA ALA A 33 6.57 -5.23 -2.62
C ALA A 33 6.78 -4.34 -1.41
N THR A 34 6.35 -3.08 -1.49
CA THR A 34 6.36 -2.14 -0.35
C THR A 34 5.00 -1.48 -0.22
N LEU A 35 4.65 -1.10 1.02
CA LEU A 35 3.42 -0.39 1.35
C LEU A 35 3.72 0.82 2.22
N THR A 36 3.26 1.98 1.79
CA THR A 36 3.31 3.23 2.55
C THR A 36 1.89 3.69 2.81
N VAL A 37 1.60 4.14 4.04
CA VAL A 37 0.28 4.63 4.41
C VAL A 37 0.40 6.04 4.94
N ASN A 38 -0.37 6.95 4.38
CA ASN A 38 -0.52 8.32 4.85
C ASN A 38 -1.97 8.50 5.33
N TYR A 39 -2.15 8.91 6.58
CA TYR A 39 -3.46 9.14 7.18
C TYR A 39 -3.37 10.30 8.17
N THR A 40 -4.49 10.99 8.39
CA THR A 40 -4.58 12.05 9.39
C THR A 40 -4.75 11.48 10.81
N PRO A 41 -4.42 12.24 11.87
CA PRO A 41 -4.68 11.84 13.27
C PRO A 41 -6.17 11.67 13.63
N SER A 42 -7.08 11.87 12.68
CA SER A 42 -8.53 11.80 12.89
C SER A 42 -8.95 10.39 13.30
N VAL A 43 -9.71 10.28 14.40
CA VAL A 43 -10.15 8.99 14.97
C VAL A 43 -11.03 8.17 14.00
N ARG A 44 -11.85 8.84 13.17
CA ARG A 44 -12.64 8.23 12.08
C ARG A 44 -12.81 9.19 10.92
N GLY A 45 -12.99 8.64 9.71
CA GLY A 45 -13.44 9.40 8.54
C GLY A 45 -12.44 10.38 7.93
N GLY A 46 -11.23 10.52 8.49
CA GLY A 46 -10.13 11.27 7.89
C GLY A 46 -9.67 10.65 6.57
N PRO A 47 -9.05 11.42 5.66
CA PRO A 47 -8.51 10.89 4.43
C PRO A 47 -7.37 9.92 4.74
N ILE A 48 -7.32 8.83 3.98
CA ILE A 48 -6.23 7.86 4.01
C ILE A 48 -5.79 7.57 2.58
N PHE A 49 -4.48 7.51 2.39
CA PHE A 49 -3.80 7.11 1.17
C PHE A 49 -2.91 5.92 1.48
N CYS A 50 -3.02 4.88 0.68
CA CYS A 50 -2.19 3.69 0.77
C CYS A 50 -1.50 3.49 -0.57
N ASP A 51 -0.19 3.66 -0.58
CA ASP A 51 0.66 3.47 -1.74
C ASP A 51 1.28 2.08 -1.70
N VAL A 52 1.23 1.39 -2.82
CA VAL A 52 1.86 0.08 -3.01
C VAL A 52 2.77 0.13 -4.23
N ILE A 53 4.01 -0.30 -4.03
CA ILE A 53 4.99 -0.45 -5.09
C ILE A 53 5.26 -1.95 -5.25
N LEU A 54 5.05 -2.47 -6.47
CA LEU A 54 5.41 -3.83 -6.84
C LEU A 54 6.53 -3.80 -7.86
N SER A 55 7.50 -4.70 -7.72
CA SER A 55 8.67 -4.75 -8.60
C SER A 55 9.15 -6.19 -8.78
N SER A 56 9.58 -6.52 -9.99
CA SER A 56 10.25 -7.80 -10.27
C SER A 56 11.73 -7.81 -9.85
N ALA A 57 12.25 -6.69 -9.33
CA ALA A 57 13.62 -6.51 -8.86
C ALA A 57 13.62 -5.73 -7.53
N PRO A 58 14.71 -5.79 -6.72
CA PRO A 58 14.77 -5.11 -5.44
C PRO A 58 14.37 -3.63 -5.49
N ILE A 59 13.58 -3.19 -4.51
CA ILE A 59 13.11 -1.81 -4.40
C ILE A 59 14.13 -1.02 -3.58
N SER A 60 14.82 -0.07 -4.20
CA SER A 60 15.79 0.81 -3.52
C SER A 60 15.14 1.97 -2.76
N TYR A 61 13.95 2.42 -3.20
CA TYR A 61 13.20 3.51 -2.58
C TYR A 61 11.75 3.07 -2.33
N PRO A 62 11.38 2.81 -1.06
CA PRO A 62 10.11 2.17 -0.71
C PRO A 62 8.93 3.13 -0.50
N PHE A 63 9.06 4.40 -0.90
CA PHE A 63 8.05 5.46 -0.75
C PHE A 63 7.59 6.05 -2.11
#